data_AF-A0A1S3UQV1-F1
#
_entry.id   AF-A0A1S3UQV1-F1
#
_cell.length_a   1.000
_cell.length_b   1.000
_cell.length_c   1.000
_cell.angle_alpha   90.00
_cell.angle_beta   90.00
_cell.angle_gamma   90.00
#
_symmetry.space_group_name_H-M   'P 1'
#
loop_
_entity.id
_entity.type
_entity.pdbx_description
1 polymer ?
#
loop_
_entity_poly.entity_id
_entity_poly.type
_entity_poly.pdbx_seq_one_letter_code
_entity_poly.pdbx_strand_id
1 'polypeptide(L)'
;MATTSRLCVEHVENMGIHYYQTLRCWRKNFMERQNEILALGFNEKFIRTWEYYFDYCGAGFKLLTLGNYQVHYPVTILKYPMSMQRSKLMQSDQYSSER
;
A
#
# COMPACT_ATOMS: atom_id res chain seq x y z
N MET A 1 22.62 -10.65 -2.64
CA MET A 1 23.14 -9.32 -3.05
C MET A 1 21.95 -8.39 -3.19
N ALA A 2 21.85 -7.34 -2.37
CA ALA A 2 20.79 -6.35 -2.52
C ALA A 2 21.24 -5.33 -3.57
N THR A 3 20.51 -5.23 -4.68
CA THR A 3 20.73 -4.20 -5.69
C THR A 3 20.35 -2.86 -5.08
N THR A 4 21.32 -2.00 -4.80
CA THR A 4 21.05 -0.68 -4.23
C THR A 4 20.58 0.27 -5.33
N SER A 5 19.40 0.85 -5.14
CA SER A 5 18.91 1.92 -6.03
C SER A 5 19.41 3.28 -5.55
N ARG A 6 19.44 4.27 -6.46
CA ARG A 6 19.73 5.68 -6.14
C ARG A 6 18.47 6.50 -5.86
N LEU A 7 17.32 5.86 -5.67
CA LEU A 7 16.08 6.56 -5.37
C LEU A 7 16.16 7.16 -3.96
N CYS A 8 15.78 8.44 -3.85
CA CYS A 8 15.66 9.12 -2.57
C CYS A 8 14.19 9.02 -2.12
N VAL A 9 13.97 8.59 -0.88
CA VAL A 9 12.63 8.55 -0.28
C VAL A 9 12.28 9.95 0.21
N GLU A 10 11.21 10.52 -0.32
CA GLU A 10 10.70 11.83 0.12
C GLU A 10 9.59 11.68 1.17
N HIS A 11 8.70 10.70 0.97
CA HIS A 11 7.57 10.49 1.87
C HIS A 11 7.23 9.01 2.00
N VAL A 12 6.79 8.61 3.20
CA VAL A 12 6.31 7.26 3.52
C VAL A 12 5.03 7.39 4.34
N GLU A 13 3.96 6.76 3.86
CA GLU A 13 2.67 6.70 4.56
C GLU A 13 2.29 5.24 4.83
N ASN A 14 1.82 4.93 6.05
CA ASN A 14 1.30 3.62 6.40
C ASN A 14 -0.23 3.59 6.22
N MET A 15 -0.69 2.90 5.17
CA MET A 15 -2.10 2.69 4.86
C MET A 15 -2.67 1.39 5.46
N GLY A 16 -1.89 0.68 6.28
CA GLY A 16 -2.27 -0.63 6.85
C GLY A 16 -3.61 -0.61 7.60
N ILE A 17 -3.89 0.48 8.33
CA ILE A 17 -5.15 0.65 9.08
C ILE A 17 -6.39 0.62 8.18
N HIS A 18 -6.27 1.11 6.95
CA HIS A 18 -7.36 1.11 5.97
C HIS A 18 -7.51 -0.26 5.29
N TYR A 19 -6.42 -1.02 5.22
CA TYR A 19 -6.39 -2.31 4.54
C TYR A 19 -7.25 -3.37 5.22
N TYR A 20 -7.42 -3.29 6.55
CA TYR A 20 -8.38 -4.12 7.27
C TYR A 20 -9.80 -3.99 6.68
N GLN A 21 -10.27 -2.77 6.47
CA GLN A 21 -11.60 -2.50 5.92
C GLN A 21 -11.73 -3.03 4.50
N THR A 22 -10.70 -2.86 3.67
CA THR A 22 -10.65 -3.43 2.32
C THR A 22 -10.83 -4.95 2.34
N LEU A 23 -10.12 -5.67 3.21
CA LEU A 23 -10.24 -7.12 3.34
C LEU A 23 -11.63 -7.55 3.84
N ARG A 24 -12.29 -6.77 4.71
CA ARG A 24 -13.69 -7.04 5.11
C ARG A 24 -14.63 -6.95 3.92
N CYS A 25 -14.51 -5.91 3.10
CA CYS A 25 -15.32 -5.72 1.90
C CYS A 25 -15.07 -6.84 0.87
N TRP A 26 -13.82 -7.23 0.66
CA TRP A 26 -13.48 -8.32 -0.26
C TRP A 26 -14.03 -9.67 0.22
N ARG A 27 -13.88 -10.00 1.51
CA ARG A 27 -14.48 -11.22 2.08
C ARG A 27 -15.98 -11.25 1.86
N LYS A 28 -16.68 -10.16 2.16
CA LYS A 28 -18.13 -10.06 1.95
C LYS A 28 -18.50 -10.33 0.48
N ASN A 29 -17.88 -9.62 -0.44
CA ASN A 29 -18.17 -9.76 -1.87
C ASN A 29 -17.84 -11.15 -2.43
N PHE A 30 -16.77 -11.78 -1.91
CA PHE A 30 -16.34 -13.12 -2.28
C PHE A 30 -17.35 -14.18 -1.82
N MET A 31 -17.80 -14.10 -0.56
CA MET A 31 -18.79 -15.04 -0.02
C MET A 31 -20.17 -14.88 -0.67
N GLU A 32 -20.58 -13.65 -1.00
CA GLU A 32 -21.82 -13.39 -1.76
C GLU A 32 -21.81 -14.04 -3.15
N ARG A 33 -20.62 -14.23 -3.75
CA ARG A 33 -20.42 -14.83 -5.08
C ARG A 33 -19.93 -16.28 -5.04
N GLN A 34 -20.07 -16.94 -3.89
CA GLN A 34 -19.58 -18.32 -3.71
C GLN A 34 -20.09 -19.27 -4.79
N ASN A 35 -21.37 -19.18 -5.17
CA ASN A 35 -21.96 -20.04 -6.20
C ASN A 35 -21.34 -19.82 -7.59
N GLU A 36 -21.06 -18.56 -7.95
CA GLU A 36 -20.37 -18.22 -9.20
C GLU A 36 -18.93 -18.78 -9.20
N ILE A 37 -18.24 -18.69 -8.07
CA ILE A 37 -16.89 -19.24 -7.90
C ILE A 37 -16.89 -20.77 -8.07
N LEU A 38 -17.88 -21.46 -7.50
CA LEU A 38 -18.06 -22.90 -7.70
C LEU A 38 -18.34 -23.25 -9.17
N ALA A 39 -19.17 -22.44 -9.85
CA ALA A 39 -19.48 -22.62 -11.27
C ALA A 39 -18.26 -22.43 -12.19
N LEU A 40 -17.26 -21.63 -11.77
CA LEU A 40 -15.97 -21.52 -12.45
C LEU A 40 -15.06 -22.76 -12.29
N GLY A 41 -15.49 -23.77 -11.53
CA GLY A 41 -14.74 -25.02 -11.32
C GLY A 41 -13.84 -25.02 -10.09
N PHE A 42 -13.89 -23.98 -9.26
CA PHE A 42 -13.23 -23.99 -7.95
C PHE A 42 -14.04 -24.84 -6.96
N ASN A 43 -13.37 -25.43 -5.97
CA ASN A 43 -14.00 -26.27 -4.97
C ASN A 43 -14.18 -25.55 -3.62
N GLU A 44 -14.91 -26.18 -2.69
CA GLU A 44 -15.11 -25.62 -1.36
C GLU A 44 -13.81 -25.41 -0.58
N LYS A 45 -12.79 -26.25 -0.81
CA LYS A 45 -11.46 -26.09 -0.19
C LYS A 45 -10.82 -24.76 -0.61
N PHE A 46 -10.94 -24.36 -1.87
CA PHE A 46 -10.48 -23.07 -2.37
C PHE A 46 -11.20 -21.93 -1.65
N ILE A 47 -12.53 -21.99 -1.56
CA ILE A 47 -13.35 -20.96 -0.88
C ILE A 47 -12.92 -20.81 0.58
N ARG A 48 -12.80 -21.93 1.32
CA ARG A 48 -12.35 -21.91 2.73
C ARG A 48 -10.94 -21.35 2.89
N THR A 49 -10.05 -21.61 1.94
CA THR A 49 -8.68 -21.08 1.97
C THR A 49 -8.69 -19.56 1.82
N TRP A 50 -9.51 -19.02 0.92
CA TRP A 50 -9.65 -17.58 0.72
C TRP A 50 -10.37 -16.88 1.86
N GLU A 51 -11.41 -17.50 2.40
CA GLU A 51 -12.09 -17.00 3.60
C GLU A 51 -11.11 -16.88 4.77
N TYR A 52 -10.31 -17.92 5.01
CA TYR A 52 -9.24 -17.90 6.00
C TYR A 52 -8.20 -16.81 5.72
N TYR A 53 -7.76 -16.66 4.47
CA TYR A 53 -6.82 -15.61 4.08
C TYR A 53 -7.33 -14.21 4.43
N PHE A 54 -8.59 -13.89 4.09
CA PHE A 54 -9.15 -12.57 4.39
C PHE A 54 -9.20 -12.29 5.90
N ASP A 55 -9.54 -13.28 6.71
CA ASP A 55 -9.60 -13.17 8.18
C ASP A 55 -8.23 -13.10 8.83
N TYR A 56 -7.30 -13.95 8.41
CA TYR A 56 -5.93 -13.96 8.91
C TYR A 56 -5.21 -12.65 8.60
N CYS A 57 -5.21 -12.21 7.33
CA CYS A 57 -4.59 -10.94 6.95
C CYS A 57 -5.31 -9.75 7.59
N GLY A 58 -6.65 -9.80 7.69
CA GLY A 58 -7.44 -8.78 8.38
C GLY A 58 -7.00 -8.61 9.83
N ALA A 59 -6.85 -9.72 10.56
CA ALA A 59 -6.32 -9.69 11.92
C ALA A 59 -4.91 -9.11 11.97
N GLY A 60 -4.04 -9.48 11.02
CA GLY A 60 -2.68 -8.95 10.94
C GLY A 60 -2.61 -7.42 10.77
N PHE A 61 -3.43 -6.86 9.88
CA PHE A 61 -3.53 -5.40 9.72
C PHE A 61 -4.16 -4.71 10.93
N LYS A 62 -5.18 -5.32 11.55
CA LYS A 62 -5.83 -4.77 12.75
C LYS A 62 -4.92 -4.76 13.98
N LEU A 63 -4.04 -5.76 14.09
CA LEU A 63 -3.06 -5.90 15.18
C LEU A 63 -1.73 -5.20 14.88
N LEU A 64 -1.61 -4.50 13.75
CA LEU A 64 -0.39 -3.81 13.32
C LEU A 64 0.83 -4.74 13.16
N THR A 65 0.61 -6.05 13.01
CA THR A 65 1.66 -7.03 12.71
C THR A 65 1.96 -7.09 11.20
N LEU A 66 1.03 -6.61 10.37
CA LEU A 66 1.21 -6.36 8.95
C LEU A 66 1.15 -4.84 8.67
N GLY A 67 1.96 -4.39 7.72
CA GLY A 67 2.00 -3.01 7.24
C GLY A 67 1.78 -2.93 5.73
N ASN A 68 1.20 -1.83 5.27
CA ASN A 68 1.05 -1.52 3.85
C ASN A 68 1.48 -0.08 3.61
N TYR A 69 2.54 0.13 2.83
CA TYR A 69 3.19 1.43 2.74
C TYR A 69 3.10 2.03 1.34
N GLN A 70 2.71 3.29 1.27
CA GLN A 70 2.92 4.12 0.09
C GLN A 70 4.24 4.86 0.26
N VAL A 71 5.15 4.66 -0.68
CA VAL A 71 6.47 5.29 -0.67
C VAL A 71 6.61 6.18 -1.90
N HIS A 72 6.83 7.47 -1.66
CA HIS A 72 7.03 8.46 -2.71
C HIS A 72 8.51 8.66 -3.00
N TYR A 73 8.86 8.55 -4.29
CA TYR A 73 10.21 8.76 -4.80
C TYR A 73 10.17 9.87 -5.86
N PRO A 74 10.68 11.08 -5.57
CA PRO A 74 10.73 12.14 -6.55
C PRO A 74 11.79 11.84 -7.61
N VAL A 75 11.39 11.92 -8.87
CA VAL A 75 12.28 11.79 -10.04
C VAL A 75 13.32 12.93 -10.09
N THR A 76 13.00 14.09 -9.48
CA THR A 76 13.76 15.34 -9.62
C THR A 76 15.10 15.35 -8.88
N ILE A 77 15.26 14.58 -7.80
CA ILE A 77 16.51 14.55 -6.99
C ILE A 77 17.69 13.99 -7.80
N LEU A 78 17.43 13.24 -8.88
CA LEU A 78 18.47 12.75 -9.78
C LEU A 78 18.85 13.71 -10.92
N LYS A 79 18.11 14.80 -11.13
CA LYS A 79 18.43 15.78 -12.19
C LYS A 79 19.45 16.83 -11.77
N TYR A 80 19.61 17.08 -10.47
CA TYR A 80 20.45 18.18 -9.98
C TYR A 80 21.38 17.72 -8.84
N PRO A 81 22.66 18.14 -8.86
CA PRO A 81 23.59 17.81 -7.79
C PRO A 81 23.11 18.35 -6.43
N MET A 82 23.49 17.67 -5.34
CA MET A 82 23.08 17.97 -3.95
C MET A 82 23.22 19.47 -3.56
N SER A 83 24.21 20.16 -4.14
CA SER A 83 24.44 21.60 -3.93
C SER A 83 23.27 22.47 -4.38
N MET A 84 22.46 22.01 -5.33
CA MET A 84 21.37 22.75 -5.95
C MET A 84 19.98 22.35 -5.43
N GLN A 85 19.92 21.36 -4.52
CA GLN A 85 18.66 20.86 -3.95
C GLN A 85 18.17 21.73 -2.78
N ARG A 86 19.09 22.28 -1.98
CA ARG A 86 18.76 23.12 -0.80
C ARG A 86 18.11 24.46 -1.18
N SER A 87 18.42 25.02 -2.35
CA SER A 87 17.88 26.31 -2.80
C SER A 87 16.44 26.23 -3.30
N LYS A 88 16.01 25.08 -3.85
CA LYS A 88 14.63 24.91 -4.35
C LYS A 88 13.64 24.49 -3.27
N LEU A 89 14.05 23.70 -2.28
CA LEU A 89 13.20 23.37 -1.13
C LEU A 89 12.75 24.64 -0.38
N MET A 90 13.67 25.61 -0.21
CA MET A 90 13.33 26.88 0.45
C MET A 90 12.40 27.77 -0.37
N GLN A 91 12.34 27.62 -1.70
CA GLN A 91 11.41 28.36 -2.56
C GLN A 91 10.01 27.72 -2.61
N SER A 92 9.90 26.39 -2.47
CA SER A 92 8.59 25.70 -2.42
C SER A 92 7.86 25.93 -1.09
N ASP A 93 8.60 26.05 0.02
CA ASP A 93 8.03 26.36 1.33
C ASP A 93 7.43 27.78 1.38
N GLN A 94 8.05 28.74 0.69
CA GLN A 94 7.52 30.11 0.57
C GLN A 94 6.23 30.19 -0.27
N TYR A 95 6.08 29.32 -1.28
CA TYR A 95 4.86 29.30 -2.11
C TYR A 95 3.66 28.65 -1.41
N SER A 96 3.90 27.83 -0.38
CA SER A 96 2.84 27.16 0.38
C SER A 96 2.33 27.98 1.56
N SER A 97 3.04 29.02 1.99
CA SER A 97 2.60 29.94 3.06
C SER A 97 1.79 31.15 2.58
N GLU A 98 1.59 31.31 1.26
CA GLU A 98 0.80 32.40 0.65
C GLU A 98 -0.56 31.93 0.12
N ARG A 99 -1.05 30.75 0.52
CA ARG A 99 -2.42 30.29 0.26
C ARG A 99 -3.19 29.97 1.54
#